data_AF-A0A2N0QHV1-F1
#
_entry.id   AF-A0A2N0QHV1-F1
#
_cell.length_a   1.000
_cell.length_b   1.000
_cell.length_c   1.000
_cell.angle_alpha   90.00
_cell.angle_beta   90.00
_cell.angle_gamma   90.00
#
_symmetry.space_group_name_H-M   'P 1'
#
loop_
_entity.id
_entity.type
_entity.pdbx_description
1 polymer ?
#
loop_
_entity_poly.entity_id
_entity_poly.type
_entity_poly.pdbx_seq_one_letter_code
_entity_poly.pdbx_strand_id
1 'polypeptide(L)' 'ELGLDVAPLPQANNRRTFGVQKIDDAIITSQQQLADTFFKAGLLENEISVKDAVNVDDAIIPSNIE' A
#
# COMPACT_ATOMS: atom_id res chain seq x y z
N GLU A 1 -18.83 -12.32 -9.08
CA GLU A 1 -19.22 -11.75 -7.77
C GLU A 1 -18.44 -12.46 -6.68
N LEU A 2 -18.04 -11.78 -5.60
CA LEU A 2 -17.14 -12.29 -4.53
C LEU A 2 -17.71 -13.46 -3.69
N GLY A 3 -18.87 -14.02 -4.03
CA GLY A 3 -19.50 -15.12 -3.28
C GLY A 3 -19.89 -14.77 -1.84
N LEU A 4 -20.05 -13.48 -1.54
CA LEU A 4 -20.38 -12.96 -0.22
C LEU A 4 -21.86 -12.61 -0.14
N ASP A 5 -22.46 -12.86 1.03
CA ASP A 5 -23.77 -12.31 1.38
C ASP A 5 -23.75 -10.78 1.23
N VAL A 6 -24.86 -10.19 0.80
CA VAL A 6 -24.98 -8.76 0.51
C VAL A 6 -24.95 -7.92 1.80
N ALA A 7 -25.40 -8.48 2.93
CA ALA A 7 -25.48 -7.79 4.21
C ALA A 7 -24.13 -7.24 4.75
N PRO A 8 -22.98 -7.95 4.65
CA PRO A 8 -21.69 -7.40 5.07
C PRO A 8 -21.08 -6.36 4.11
N LEU A 9 -21.55 -6.26 2.85
CA LEU A 9 -20.91 -5.40 1.84
C LEU A 9 -20.94 -3.91 2.20
N PRO A 10 -22.05 -3.31 2.69
CA PRO A 10 -22.08 -1.90 3.08
C PRO A 10 -21.09 -1.59 4.20
N GLN A 11 -21.01 -2.45 5.23
CA GLN A 11 -20.09 -2.26 6.34
C GLN A 11 -18.62 -2.36 5.89
N ALA A 12 -18.31 -3.32 5.01
CA ALA A 12 -16.99 -3.44 4.43
C ALA A 12 -16.63 -2.23 3.55
N ASN A 13 -17.57 -1.73 2.76
CA ASN A 13 -17.35 -0.55 1.92
C ASN A 13 -17.15 0.72 2.76
N ASN A 14 -17.92 0.91 3.85
CA ASN A 14 -17.77 2.07 4.73
C ASN A 14 -16.44 2.08 5.51
N ARG A 15 -15.81 0.91 5.71
CA ARG A 15 -14.48 0.80 6.35
C ARG A 15 -13.33 1.05 5.38
N ARG A 16 -13.58 1.11 4.08
CA ARG A 16 -12.56 1.30 3.05
C ARG A 16 -12.53 2.76 2.63
N THR A 17 -11.36 3.37 2.71
CA THR A 17 -11.05 4.56 1.94
C THR A 17 -10.53 4.07 0.59
N PHE A 18 -11.36 4.12 -0.45
CA PHE A 18 -10.95 3.69 -1.79
C PHE A 18 -10.14 4.78 -2.49
N GLY A 19 -9.14 4.38 -3.27
CA GLY A 19 -8.38 5.26 -4.15
C GLY A 19 -6.95 4.76 -4.37
N VAL A 20 -6.46 4.83 -5.60
CA VAL A 20 -5.02 4.81 -5.87
C VAL A 20 -4.54 6.25 -5.64
N GLN A 21 -3.45 6.43 -4.91
CA GLN A 21 -2.83 7.73 -4.65
C GLN A 21 -1.36 7.65 -5.05
N LYS A 22 -0.74 8.79 -5.35
CA LYS A 22 0.71 8.82 -5.59
C LYS A 22 1.45 8.41 -4.32
N ILE A 23 2.51 7.61 -4.51
CA ILE A 23 3.44 7.33 -3.44
C ILE A 23 4.23 8.60 -3.19
N ASP A 24 4.24 9.07 -1.94
CA ASP A 24 5.07 10.18 -1.49
C ASP A 24 6.17 9.69 -0.53
N ASP A 25 7.06 10.61 -0.14
CA ASP A 25 8.16 10.32 0.77
C ASP A 25 7.70 9.83 2.16
N ALA A 26 6.51 10.26 2.61
CA ALA A 26 5.96 9.84 3.89
C ALA A 26 5.52 8.36 3.85
N ILE A 27 4.91 7.93 2.74
CA ILE A 27 4.56 6.54 2.48
C ILE A 27 5.83 5.68 2.39
N ILE A 28 6.84 6.13 1.63
CA ILE A 28 8.11 5.41 1.51
C ILE A 28 8.76 5.23 2.89
N THR A 29 8.78 6.29 3.69
CA THR A 29 9.37 6.26 5.04
C THR A 29 8.61 5.30 5.96
N SER A 30 7.28 5.37 5.98
CA SER A 30 6.44 4.49 6.79
C SER A 30 6.65 3.02 6.40
N GLN A 31 6.72 2.73 5.10
CA GLN A 31 6.92 1.38 4.61
C GLN A 31 8.34 0.87 4.90
N GLN A 32 9.35 1.74 4.87
CA GLN A 32 10.71 1.38 5.27
C GLN A 32 10.76 1.03 6.77
N GLN A 33 10.08 1.81 7.62
CA GLN A 33 9.99 1.50 9.05
C GLN A 33 9.35 0.13 9.30
N LEU A 34 8.30 -0.20 8.56
CA LEU A 34 7.66 -1.52 8.64
C LEU A 34 8.62 -2.63 8.21
N ALA A 35 9.34 -2.44 7.10
CA ALA A 35 10.35 -3.38 6.62
C ALA A 35 11.45 -3.63 7.67
N ASP A 36 11.97 -2.56 8.26
CA ASP A 36 12.98 -2.63 9.32
C ASP A 36 12.46 -3.36 10.55
N THR A 37 11.21 -3.15 10.94
CA THR A 37 10.56 -3.87 12.05
C THR A 37 10.52 -5.37 11.77
N PHE A 38 10.16 -5.77 10.55
CA PHE A 38 10.06 -7.18 10.17
C PHE A 38 11.43 -7.84 10.10
N PHE A 39 12.44 -7.14 9.60
CA PHE A 39 13.82 -7.63 9.60
C PHE A 39 14.35 -7.81 11.04
N LYS A 40 14.14 -6.81 11.91
CA LYS A 40 14.52 -6.90 13.34
C LYS A 40 13.81 -8.04 14.07
N ALA A 41 12.58 -8.36 13.67
CA ALA A 41 11.83 -9.49 14.22
C ALA A 41 12.25 -10.86 13.64
N GLY A 42 13.16 -10.89 12.66
CA GLY A 42 13.57 -12.12 11.96
C GLY A 42 12.49 -12.69 11.03
N LEU A 43 11.47 -11.89 10.70
CA LEU A 43 10.40 -12.26 9.77
C LEU A 43 10.81 -12.06 8.30
N LEU A 44 11.83 -11.22 8.07
CA LEU A 44 12.52 -11.09 6.80
C LEU A 44 13.97 -11.53 6.97
N GLU A 45 14.46 -12.32 6.02
CA GLU A 45 15.84 -12.83 6.04
C GLU A 45 16.88 -11.75 5.69
N ASN A 46 16.48 -10.76 4.91
CA ASN A 46 17.37 -9.69 4.41
C ASN A 46 16.73 -8.32 4.66
N GLU A 47 17.58 -7.31 4.85
CA GLU A 47 17.15 -5.91 4.78
C GLU A 47 16.66 -5.60 3.37
N ILE A 48 15.63 -4.76 3.28
CA ILE A 48 15.09 -4.29 2.02
C ILE A 48 15.10 -2.76 1.99
N SER A 49 15.41 -2.19 0.84
CA SER A 49 15.27 -0.75 0.56
C SER A 49 13.96 -0.53 -0.18
N VAL A 50 12.98 0.09 0.47
CA VAL A 50 11.69 0.41 -0.15
C VAL A 50 11.89 1.39 -1.30
N LYS A 51 12.81 2.35 -1.14
CA LYS A 51 13.10 3.36 -2.16
C LYS A 51 13.56 2.75 -3.48
N ASP A 52 14.33 1.66 -3.44
CA ASP A 52 14.84 1.01 -4.64
C ASP A 52 13.75 0.27 -5.42
N ALA A 53 12.65 -0.09 -4.74
CA ALA A 53 11.49 -0.73 -5.33
C ALA A 53 10.42 0.27 -5.82
N VAL A 54 10.54 1.56 -5.49
CA VAL A 54 9.62 2.58 -5.95
C VAL A 54 9.97 2.99 -7.38
N ASN A 55 9.09 2.66 -8.32
CA ASN A 55 9.13 3.15 -9.69
C ASN A 55 7.84 3.92 -9.97
N VAL A 56 7.95 5.26 -9.98
CA VAL A 56 6.85 6.15 -10.37
C VAL A 56 7.09 6.53 -11.82
N ASP A 57 6.28 5.96 -12.71
CA ASP A 57 6.19 6.41 -14.10
C ASP A 57 4.96 7.32 -14.21
N ASP A 58 5.18 8.61 -14.39
CA ASP A 58 4.10 9.60 -14.51
C ASP A 58 3.18 9.29 -15.71
N ALA A 59 3.66 8.55 -16.73
CA ALA A 59 2.86 8.19 -17.89
C ALA A 59 1.78 7.14 -17.59
N ILE A 60 1.91 6.37 -16.50
CA ILE A 60 0.93 5.33 -16.11
C ILE A 60 -0.05 5.81 -15.03
N ILE A 61 0.16 7.00 -14.47
CA ILE A 61 -0.71 7.56 -13.42
C ILE A 61 -1.95 8.17 -14.07
N PRO A 62 -3.16 7.68 -13.76
CA PRO A 62 -4.39 8.24 -14.28
C PRO A 62 -4.55 9.72 -13.90
N SER A 63 -5.10 10.52 -14.80
CA SER A 63 -5.25 11.98 -14.61
C SER A 63 -6.18 12.37 -13.45
N ASN A 64 -6.93 11.43 -12.88
CA ASN A 64 -7.79 11.65 -11.73
C ASN A 64 -7.10 11.35 -10.39
N ILE A 65 -5.80 11.04 -10.40
CA ILE A 65 -4.97 10.87 -9.21
C ILE A 65 -4.08 12.11 -9.05
N GLU A 66 -4.32 12.88 -8.01
CA GLU A 66 -3.49 14.05 -7.64
C GLU A 66 -2.14 13.65 -7.04
#